data_AF-A0A528D6A4-F1
#
_entry.id   AF-A0A528D6A4-F1
#
_cell.length_a   1.000
_cell.length_b   1.000
_cell.length_c   1.000
_cell.angle_alpha   90.00
_cell.angle_beta   90.00
_cell.angle_gamma   90.00
#
_symmetry.space_group_name_H-M   'P 1'
#
loop_
_entity.id
_entity.type
_entity.pdbx_description
1 polymer ?
#
loop_
_entity_poly.entity_id
_entity_poly.type
_entity_poly.pdbx_seq_one_letter_code
_entity_poly.pdbx_strand_id
1 'polypeptide(L)' 'PNQMDGPAEITQAPIEPGQTYSYEFSATQHGTYFYHPHAKPDRTQALGLYGALIIDPANPADEVAADHDYVIE' A
#
# COMPACT_ATOMS: atom_id res chain seq x y z
N PRO A 1 -14.86 1.40 6.25
CA PRO A 1 -14.00 0.73 7.24
C PRO A 1 -12.57 1.28 7.15
N ASN A 2 -12.04 1.86 8.23
CA ASN A 2 -10.71 2.51 8.27
C ASN A 2 -9.71 1.80 9.20
N GLN A 3 -10.05 0.61 9.72
CA GLN A 3 -9.22 -0.13 10.69
C GLN A 3 -7.85 -0.53 10.11
N MET A 4 -7.74 -0.61 8.79
CA MET A 4 -6.52 -1.00 8.06
C MET A 4 -5.85 0.17 7.33
N ASP A 5 -6.25 1.41 7.64
CA ASP A 5 -5.67 2.61 7.04
C ASP A 5 -4.26 2.88 7.63
N GLY A 6 -4.07 2.63 8.93
CA GLY A 6 -2.77 2.69 9.58
C GLY A 6 -2.24 4.05 10.06
N PRO A 7 -2.94 5.21 9.97
CA PRO A 7 -2.44 6.42 10.65
C PRO A 7 -2.31 6.20 12.15
N ALA A 8 -1.06 6.32 12.60
CA ALA A 8 -0.67 6.12 13.99
C ALA A 8 -1.47 7.07 14.90
N GLU A 9 -1.98 6.52 16.00
CA GLU A 9 -2.80 7.22 17.00
C GLU A 9 -4.17 7.71 16.50
N ILE A 10 -4.53 7.47 15.24
CA ILE A 10 -5.87 7.76 14.69
C ILE A 10 -6.67 6.48 14.50
N THR A 11 -6.10 5.51 13.77
CA THR A 11 -6.79 4.24 13.44
C THR A 11 -6.14 3.03 14.11
N GLN A 12 -4.88 3.16 14.53
CA GLN A 12 -4.07 2.07 15.05
C GLN A 12 -2.95 2.59 15.97
N ALA A 13 -2.55 1.78 16.96
CA ALA A 13 -1.36 2.03 17.76
C ALA A 13 -0.06 1.80 16.93
N PRO A 14 1.00 2.59 17.13
CA PRO A 14 2.28 2.38 16.46
C PRO A 14 2.80 0.94 16.59
N ILE A 15 3.42 0.43 15.53
CA ILE A 15 4.10 -0.87 15.54
C ILE A 15 5.53 -0.65 16.03
N GLU A 16 5.80 -1.03 17.28
CA GLU A 16 7.11 -0.83 17.91
C GLU A 16 8.17 -1.82 17.40
N PRO A 17 9.47 -1.54 17.58
CA PRO A 17 10.53 -2.47 17.21
C PRO A 17 10.33 -3.87 17.80
N GLY A 18 10.39 -4.90 16.94
CA GLY A 18 10.17 -6.30 17.32
C GLY A 18 8.71 -6.74 17.34
N GLN A 19 7.76 -5.83 17.12
CA GLN A 19 6.35 -6.18 16.94
C GLN A 19 6.02 -6.53 15.49
N THR A 20 4.83 -7.09 15.28
CA THR A 20 4.31 -7.41 13.96
C THR A 20 2.83 -7.09 13.92
N TYR A 21 2.36 -6.67 12.75
CA TYR A 21 0.96 -6.43 12.48
C TYR A 21 0.63 -6.92 11.07
N SER A 22 -0.56 -7.45 10.88
CA SER A 22 -1.07 -7.89 9.58
C SER A 22 -2.20 -6.97 9.15
N TYR A 23 -2.01 -6.28 8.02
CA TYR A 23 -3.09 -5.56 7.36
C TYR A 23 -3.89 -6.53 6.48
N GLU A 24 -5.22 -6.53 6.63
CA GLU A 24 -6.13 -7.37 5.85
C GLU A 24 -7.24 -6.52 5.26
N PHE A 25 -7.25 -6.34 3.94
CA PHE A 25 -8.25 -5.56 3.23
C PHE A 25 -8.75 -6.30 1.99
N SER A 26 -9.97 -5.99 1.58
CA SER A 26 -10.53 -6.47 0.32
C SER A 26 -10.15 -5.51 -0.79
N ALA A 27 -9.39 -5.99 -1.77
CA ALA A 27 -9.09 -5.28 -3.01
C ALA A 27 -10.35 -5.25 -3.90
N THR A 28 -11.14 -4.18 -3.80
CA THR A 28 -12.38 -4.03 -4.58
C THR A 28 -12.19 -3.25 -5.88
N GLN A 29 -11.07 -2.53 -6.01
CA GLN A 29 -10.70 -1.73 -7.16
C GLN A 29 -9.35 -2.21 -7.69
N HIS A 30 -9.24 -2.36 -9.01
CA HIS A 30 -7.97 -2.62 -9.68
C HIS A 30 -7.26 -1.32 -10.04
N GLY A 31 -5.94 -1.37 -10.18
CA GLY A 31 -5.12 -0.22 -10.55
C GLY A 31 -3.75 -0.20 -9.88
N THR A 32 -3.04 0.89 -10.12
CA THR A 32 -1.72 1.18 -9.56
C THR A 32 -1.86 2.09 -8.33
N TYR A 33 -1.37 1.59 -7.20
CA TYR A 33 -1.34 2.30 -5.92
C TYR A 33 0.08 2.22 -5.34
N PHE A 34 0.27 2.81 -4.18
CA PHE A 34 1.48 2.64 -3.39
C PHE A 34 1.10 2.48 -1.91
N TYR A 35 1.96 1.82 -1.16
CA TYR A 35 1.84 1.71 0.29
C TYR A 35 3.05 2.37 0.95
N HIS A 36 2.85 2.95 2.14
CA HIS A 36 3.91 3.57 2.92
C HIS A 36 3.55 3.59 4.41
N PRO A 37 4.53 3.79 5.31
CA PRO A 37 4.23 4.03 6.72
C PRO A 37 3.45 5.33 6.90
N HIS A 38 2.35 5.28 7.64
CA HIS A 38 1.64 6.48 8.09
C HIS A 38 2.19 7.09 9.40
N ALA A 39 3.32 6.58 9.90
CA ALA A 39 4.09 7.21 10.97
C ALA A 39 5.22 8.06 10.36
N LYS A 40 5.20 9.39 10.59
CA LYS A 40 6.21 10.35 10.10
C LYS A 40 6.45 10.22 8.57
N PRO A 41 5.40 10.30 7.74
CA PRO A 41 5.48 10.02 6.31
C PRO A 41 6.52 10.88 5.57
N ASP A 42 6.67 12.15 5.98
CA ASP A 42 7.69 13.08 5.48
C ASP A 42 9.11 12.51 5.58
N ARG A 43 9.43 11.85 6.70
CA ARG A 43 10.74 11.25 6.93
C ARG A 43 10.85 9.86 6.31
N THR A 44 9.85 9.02 6.50
CA THR A 44 9.92 7.60 6.10
C THR A 44 9.94 7.46 4.58
N GLN A 45 9.14 8.27 3.86
CA GLN A 45 9.16 8.27 2.40
C GLN A 45 10.48 8.81 1.84
N ALA A 46 11.03 9.89 2.43
CA ALA A 46 12.34 10.42 2.04
C ALA A 46 13.49 9.42 2.26
N LEU A 47 13.31 8.45 3.16
CA LEU A 47 14.24 7.35 3.42
C LEU A 47 13.94 6.09 2.59
N GLY A 48 13.00 6.16 1.64
CA GLY A 48 12.67 5.06 0.73
C GLY A 48 11.69 4.02 1.30
N LEU A 49 10.97 4.33 2.39
CA LEU A 49 9.95 3.43 2.93
C LEU A 49 8.62 3.65 2.21
N TYR A 50 8.52 3.12 1.01
CA TYR A 50 7.29 2.99 0.23
C TYR A 50 7.46 1.82 -0.74
N GLY A 51 6.36 1.42 -1.37
CA GLY A 51 6.42 0.45 -2.47
C GLY A 51 5.16 0.50 -3.32
N ALA A 52 5.26 0.05 -4.56
CA ALA A 52 4.10 -0.11 -5.43
C ALA A 52 3.15 -1.22 -4.94
N LEU A 53 1.85 -0.95 -5.02
CA LEU A 53 0.77 -1.92 -4.84
C LEU A 53 -0.03 -1.98 -6.13
N ILE A 54 0.18 -3.03 -6.91
CA ILE A 54 -0.55 -3.27 -8.17
C ILE A 54 -1.68 -4.25 -7.88
N ILE A 55 -2.91 -3.88 -8.25
CA ILE A 55 -4.08 -4.75 -8.17
C ILE A 55 -4.56 -4.99 -9.59
N ASP A 56 -4.39 -6.21 -10.08
CA ASP A 56 -4.88 -6.61 -11.40
C ASP A 56 -6.41 -6.66 -11.44
N PRO A 57 -7.03 -6.40 -12.60
CA PRO A 57 -8.47 -6.56 -12.74
C PRO A 57 -8.87 -8.02 -12.53
N ALA A 58 -9.97 -8.23 -11.80
CA ALA A 58 -10.51 -9.58 -11.58
C ALA A 58 -10.94 -10.26 -12.88
N ASN A 59 -11.32 -9.47 -13.89
CA ASN A 59 -11.59 -9.93 -15.24
C ASN A 59 -10.40 -9.56 -16.14
N PRO A 60 -9.65 -10.56 -16.68
CA PRO A 60 -8.50 -10.31 -17.54
C PRO A 60 -8.80 -9.47 -18.80
N ALA A 61 -10.06 -9.41 -19.25
CA ALA A 61 -10.42 -8.59 -20.40
C ALA A 61 -10.37 -7.07 -20.12
N ASP A 62 -10.34 -6.67 -18.84
CA ASP A 62 -10.24 -5.28 -18.41
C ASP A 62 -8.76 -4.83 -18.22
N GLU A 63 -7.80 -5.73 -18.47
CA GLU A 63 -6.37 -5.45 -18.38
C GLU A 63 -5.92 -4.56 -19.54
N VAL A 64 -5.06 -3.57 -19.24
CA VAL A 64 -4.49 -2.69 -20.25
C VAL A 64 -3.33 -3.41 -20.92
N ALA A 65 -3.48 -3.75 -22.21
CA ALA A 65 -2.42 -4.40 -22.96
C ALA A 65 -1.17 -3.51 -23.05
N ALA A 66 -0.02 -4.07 -22.69
CA ALA A 66 1.28 -3.42 -22.78
C ALA A 66 2.36 -4.43 -23.21
N ASP A 67 3.36 -3.96 -23.96
CA ASP A 67 4.54 -4.78 -24.30
C ASP A 67 5.44 -4.98 -23.07
N HIS A 68 5.43 -3.99 -22.17
CA HIS A 68 6.21 -3.97 -20.94
C HIS A 68 5.46 -3.26 -19.83
N ASP A 69 5.62 -3.76 -18.60
CA ASP A 69 5.18 -3.10 -17.38
C ASP A 69 6.39 -2.83 -16.49
N TYR A 70 6.50 -1.58 -16.00
CA TYR A 70 7.61 -1.11 -15.19
C TYR A 70 7.11 -0.27 -14.03
N VAL A 71 7.56 -0.61 -12.82
CA VAL A 71 7.49 0.26 -11.66
C VAL A 71 8.77 1.11 -11.61
N ILE A 72 8.63 2.43 -11.52
CA ILE A 72 9.74 3.37 -11.39
C ILE A 72 9.64 4.02 -10.01
N GLU A 73 10.67 3.84 -9.18
CA GLU A 73 10.76 4.34 -7.79
C GLU A 73 11.90 5.34 -7.59
#